data_AF-A0A938PXL2-F1
#
_entry.id   AF-A0A938PXL2-F1
#
_cell.length_a   1.000
_cell.length_b   1.000
_cell.length_c   1.000
_cell.angle_alpha   90.00
_cell.angle_beta   90.00
_cell.angle_gamma   90.00
#
_symmetry.space_group_name_H-M   'P 1'
#
loop_
_entity.id
_entity.type
_entity.pdbx_description
1 polymer ?
#
loop_
_entity_poly.entity_id
_entity_poly.type
_entity_poly.pdbx_seq_one_letter_code
_entity_poly.pdbx_strand_id
1 'polypeptide(L)'
;MDALAKLDQCNFEPAVKAQVTELLQALTAELAAKDVKIAALTHELAYYKRIRFGQKTEALAGLQRDLFREDVETDLAAIAAEMDALKATPRPTVAVPRSPRRGRQPLPDHLPRIEHRHEPQSCTCGQCGGKLSHIRDDITEQLDVEPAKFYVHRHIRPQYACRTCETVVAVAVPPAIIDGGLAA
;
A
#
# COMPACT_ATOMS: atom_id res chain seq x y z
N MET A 1 40.44 -19.03 27.14
CA MET A 1 41.44 -19.25 28.21
C MET A 1 40.81 -20.21 29.20
N ASP A 2 40.99 -21.52 29.00
CA ASP A 2 40.28 -22.55 29.78
C ASP A 2 40.78 -22.60 31.23
N ALA A 3 40.09 -21.87 32.10
CA ALA A 3 40.35 -21.89 33.54
C ALA A 3 40.14 -23.31 34.13
N LEU A 4 39.25 -24.10 33.52
CA LEU A 4 39.01 -25.51 33.88
C LEU A 4 40.24 -26.38 33.61
N ALA A 5 40.89 -26.22 32.45
CA ALA A 5 42.12 -26.94 32.12
C ALA A 5 43.30 -26.58 33.04
N LYS A 6 43.30 -25.38 33.63
CA LYS A 6 44.29 -24.96 34.64
C LYS A 6 44.00 -25.53 36.03
N LEU A 7 42.72 -25.71 36.39
CA LEU A 7 42.30 -26.36 37.64
C LEU A 7 42.67 -27.85 37.67
N ASP A 8 42.64 -28.52 36.52
CA ASP A 8 43.06 -29.91 36.39
C ASP A 8 44.56 -30.10 36.67
N GLN A 9 45.39 -29.12 36.31
CA GLN A 9 46.84 -29.11 36.56
C GLN A 9 47.21 -28.83 38.02
N CYS A 10 46.30 -28.29 38.83
CA CYS A 10 46.56 -28.03 40.25
C CYS A 10 46.27 -29.26 41.11
N ASN A 11 47.13 -29.56 42.09
CA ASN A 11 47.05 -30.78 42.89
C ASN A 11 46.10 -30.65 44.10
N PHE A 12 44.84 -30.25 43.86
CA PHE A 12 43.79 -30.14 44.89
C PHE A 12 43.00 -31.44 45.07
N GLU A 13 42.37 -31.62 46.24
CA GLU A 13 41.46 -32.76 46.46
C GLU A 13 40.34 -32.80 45.41
N PRO A 14 39.95 -34.00 44.95
CA PRO A 14 38.97 -34.15 43.86
C PRO A 14 37.60 -33.57 44.22
N ALA A 15 37.21 -33.60 45.50
CA ALA A 15 35.97 -33.00 45.99
C ALA A 15 35.93 -31.48 45.84
N VAL A 16 37.06 -30.80 46.12
CA VAL A 16 37.18 -29.34 46.00
C VAL A 16 37.18 -28.93 44.53
N LYS A 17 37.85 -29.70 43.66
CA LYS A 17 37.78 -29.47 42.20
C LYS A 17 36.35 -29.59 41.69
N ALA A 18 35.62 -30.63 42.07
CA ALA A 18 34.23 -30.84 41.66
C ALA A 18 33.33 -29.66 42.06
N GLN A 19 33.40 -29.20 43.32
CA GLN A 19 32.64 -28.04 43.80
C GLN A 19 32.97 -26.76 43.02
N VAL A 20 34.25 -26.50 42.75
CA VAL A 20 34.67 -25.31 41.99
C VAL A 20 34.19 -25.39 40.54
N THR A 21 34.25 -26.56 39.90
CA THR A 21 33.75 -26.73 38.53
C THR A 21 32.23 -26.57 38.44
N GLU A 22 31.49 -27.07 39.43
CA GLU A 22 30.03 -26.95 39.48
C GLU A 22 29.61 -25.48 39.69
N LEU A 23 30.29 -24.75 40.59
CA LEU A 23 30.08 -23.31 40.78
C LEU A 23 30.41 -22.50 39.52
N LEU A 24 31.52 -22.81 38.84
CA LEU A 24 31.88 -22.16 37.58
C LEU A 24 30.85 -22.43 36.49
N GLN A 25 30.37 -23.66 36.36
CA GLN A 25 29.32 -24.01 35.41
C GLN A 25 28.02 -23.26 35.71
N ALA A 26 27.59 -23.21 36.97
CA ALA A 26 26.41 -22.45 37.38
C ALA A 26 26.54 -20.95 37.05
N LEU A 27 27.68 -20.33 37.40
CA LEU A 27 27.96 -18.92 37.11
C LEU A 27 28.01 -18.64 35.60
N THR A 28 28.63 -19.51 34.81
CA THR A 28 28.67 -19.34 33.35
C THR A 28 27.29 -19.47 32.71
N ALA A 29 26.44 -20.38 33.20
CA ALA A 29 25.06 -20.50 32.76
C ALA A 29 24.24 -19.25 33.10
N GLU A 30 24.42 -18.70 34.31
CA GLU A 30 23.78 -17.43 34.70
C GLU A 30 24.25 -16.24 33.86
N LEU A 31 25.55 -16.16 33.56
CA LEU A 31 26.10 -15.11 32.70
C LEU A 31 25.52 -15.21 31.29
N ALA A 32 25.49 -16.40 30.70
CA ALA A 32 24.88 -16.62 29.39
C ALA A 32 23.39 -16.21 29.37
N ALA A 33 22.64 -16.57 30.41
CA ALA A 33 21.23 -16.17 30.52
C ALA A 33 21.05 -14.64 30.63
N LYS A 34 21.94 -13.96 31.37
CA LYS A 34 21.95 -12.50 31.47
C LYS A 34 22.35 -11.84 30.14
N ASP A 35 23.34 -12.36 29.44
CA ASP A 35 23.78 -11.85 28.14
C ASP A 35 22.67 -11.94 27.08
N VAL A 36 21.95 -13.05 27.03
CA VAL A 36 20.76 -13.19 26.17
C VAL A 36 19.71 -12.14 26.51
N LYS A 37 19.45 -11.89 27.79
CA LYS A 37 18.49 -10.88 28.24
C LYS A 37 18.95 -9.46 27.90
N ILE A 38 20.24 -9.16 28.04
CA ILE A 38 20.83 -7.88 27.66
C ILE A 38 20.72 -7.68 26.15
N ALA A 39 21.02 -8.70 25.34
CA ALA A 39 20.87 -8.64 23.89
C ALA A 39 19.41 -8.37 23.49
N ALA A 40 18.44 -9.02 24.13
CA ALA A 40 17.02 -8.79 23.87
C ALA A 40 16.60 -7.34 24.22
N LEU A 41 16.95 -6.87 25.42
CA LEU A 41 16.60 -5.53 25.89
C LEU A 41 17.30 -4.42 25.06
N THR A 42 18.55 -4.64 24.67
CA THR A 42 19.28 -3.68 23.82
C THR A 42 18.65 -3.58 22.44
N HIS A 43 18.18 -4.70 21.87
CA HIS A 43 17.45 -4.72 20.61
C HIS A 43 16.11 -3.97 20.71
N GLU A 44 15.32 -4.22 21.77
CA GLU A 44 14.08 -3.48 22.03
C GLU A 44 14.33 -1.98 22.17
N LEU A 45 15.35 -1.58 22.93
CA LEU A 45 15.73 -0.18 23.07
C LEU A 45 16.13 0.45 21.74
N ALA A 46 16.88 -0.26 20.90
CA ALA A 46 17.23 0.21 19.56
C ALA A 46 15.99 0.43 18.69
N TYR A 47 15.03 -0.51 18.75
CA TYR A 47 13.75 -0.40 18.05
C TYR A 47 12.95 0.84 18.50
N TYR A 48 12.76 1.02 19.82
CA TYR A 48 12.06 2.20 20.35
C TYR A 48 12.78 3.51 20.05
N LYS A 49 14.11 3.54 20.11
CA LYS A 49 14.90 4.71 19.73
C LYS A 49 14.72 5.05 18.25
N ARG A 50 14.67 4.06 17.36
CA ARG A 50 14.40 4.28 15.93
C ARG A 50 12.99 4.82 15.68
N ILE A 51 11.97 4.33 16.39
CA ILE A 51 10.61 4.86 16.24
C ILE A 51 10.50 6.30 16.77
N ARG A 52 11.08 6.57 17.94
CA ARG A 52 10.89 7.86 18.63
C ARG A 52 11.83 8.95 18.15
N PHE A 53 13.07 8.60 17.87
CA PHE A 53 14.15 9.53 17.52
C PHE A 53 14.78 9.23 16.15
N GLY A 54 14.31 8.21 15.43
CA GLY A 54 14.79 7.96 14.06
C GLY A 54 14.35 9.06 13.11
N GLN A 55 15.13 9.22 12.05
CA GLN A 55 14.80 10.16 10.98
C GLN A 55 13.48 9.73 10.33
N LYS A 56 12.46 10.59 10.43
CA LYS A 56 11.13 10.36 9.83
C LYS A 56 11.09 10.65 8.33
N THR A 57 12.16 11.22 7.80
CA THR A 57 12.26 11.69 6.43
C THR A 57 13.58 11.22 5.84
N GLU A 58 13.55 10.69 4.62
CA GLU A 58 14.74 10.46 3.77
C GLU A 58 15.36 11.78 3.27
N ALA A 59 14.85 12.92 3.75
CA ALA A 59 15.41 14.23 3.47
C ALA A 59 16.82 14.30 4.06
N LEU A 60 17.80 14.18 3.17
CA LEU A 60 19.22 14.37 3.46
C LEU A 60 19.43 15.76 4.09
N ALA A 61 20.22 15.79 5.17
CA ALA A 61 20.67 17.04 5.77
C ALA A 61 21.41 17.90 4.71
N GLY A 62 21.35 19.23 4.82
CA GLY A 62 21.78 20.15 3.77
C GLY A 62 23.15 19.84 3.15
N LEU A 63 24.17 19.56 3.99
CA LEU A 63 25.53 19.23 3.53
C LEU A 63 25.63 17.86 2.82
N GLN A 64 24.76 16.92 3.16
CA GLN A 64 24.76 15.58 2.55
C GLN A 64 24.09 15.59 1.17
N ARG A 65 23.24 16.58 0.88
CA ARG A 65 22.67 16.79 -0.47
C ARG A 65 23.72 17.16 -1.50
N ASP A 66 24.73 17.93 -1.10
CA ASP A 66 25.80 18.36 -2.01
C ASP A 66 26.64 17.18 -2.52
N LEU A 67 26.70 16.07 -1.77
CA LEU A 67 27.38 14.84 -2.21
C LEU A 67 26.72 14.18 -3.43
N PHE A 68 25.42 14.40 -3.64
CA PHE A 68 24.66 13.79 -4.73
C PHE A 68 24.41 14.77 -5.89
N ARG A 69 25.07 15.94 -5.89
CA ARG A 69 24.84 16.95 -6.92
C ARG A 69 25.22 16.45 -8.32
N GLU A 70 26.33 15.74 -8.43
CA GLU A 70 26.79 15.15 -9.69
C GLU A 70 25.78 14.11 -10.22
N ASP A 71 25.30 13.21 -9.36
CA ASP A 71 24.29 12.21 -9.73
C ASP A 71 23.00 12.89 -10.25
N VAL A 72 22.52 13.91 -9.53
CA VAL A 72 21.34 14.69 -9.95
C VAL A 72 21.55 15.37 -11.30
N GLU A 73 22.73 15.95 -11.55
CA GLU A 73 23.05 16.56 -12.84
C GLU A 73 23.08 15.53 -13.97
N THR A 74 23.61 14.32 -13.72
CA THR A 74 23.61 13.24 -14.71
C THR A 74 22.20 12.75 -15.05
N ASP A 75 21.33 12.59 -14.05
CA ASP A 75 19.93 12.20 -14.24
C ASP A 75 19.16 13.26 -15.05
N LEU A 76 19.36 14.54 -14.71
CA LEU A 76 18.74 15.64 -15.44
C LEU A 76 19.20 15.69 -16.90
N ALA A 77 20.49 15.43 -17.17
CA ALA A 77 21.02 15.36 -18.52
C ALA A 77 20.44 14.17 -19.30
N ALA A 78 20.30 13.01 -18.68
CA ALA A 78 19.68 11.83 -19.30
C ALA A 78 18.22 12.09 -19.67
N ILE A 79 17.43 12.68 -18.76
CA ILE A 79 16.04 13.06 -19.02
C ILE A 79 15.95 14.08 -20.16
N ALA A 80 16.84 15.07 -20.20
CA ALA A 80 16.89 16.06 -21.28
C ALA A 80 17.17 15.39 -22.64
N ALA A 81 18.12 14.45 -22.69
CA ALA A 81 18.43 13.71 -23.90
C ALA A 81 17.24 12.85 -24.39
N GLU A 82 16.53 12.18 -23.48
CA GLU A 82 15.30 11.43 -23.81
C GLU A 82 14.21 12.36 -24.35
N MET A 83 14.01 13.52 -23.71
CA MET A 83 13.05 14.53 -24.17
C MET A 83 13.36 15.02 -25.57
N ASP A 84 14.64 15.26 -25.89
CA ASP A 84 15.04 15.72 -27.21
C ASP A 84 14.94 14.61 -28.27
N ALA A 85 15.24 13.36 -27.91
CA ALA A 85 14.99 12.20 -28.78
C ALA A 85 13.50 12.06 -29.11
N LEU A 86 12.61 12.23 -28.13
CA LEU A 86 11.15 12.20 -28.33
C LEU A 86 10.67 13.34 -29.25
N LYS A 87 11.28 14.54 -29.17
CA LYS A 87 10.98 15.65 -30.09
C LYS A 87 11.49 15.40 -31.51
N ALA A 88 12.63 14.71 -31.65
CA ALA A 88 13.25 14.41 -32.93
C ALA A 88 12.52 13.30 -33.72
N THR A 89 11.77 12.44 -33.04
CA THR A 89 10.89 11.48 -33.75
C THR A 89 9.69 12.20 -34.36
N PRO A 90 9.47 12.13 -35.69
CA PRO A 90 8.29 12.71 -36.31
C PRO A 90 7.06 11.94 -35.82
N ARG A 91 6.36 12.52 -34.85
CA ARG A 91 5.09 12.00 -34.36
C ARG A 91 4.05 12.21 -35.46
N PRO A 92 3.32 11.17 -35.91
CA PRO A 92 2.19 11.40 -36.81
C PRO A 92 1.25 12.40 -36.15
N THR A 93 0.86 13.43 -36.91
CA THR A 93 -0.04 14.52 -36.49
C THR A 93 -1.46 14.00 -36.31
N VAL A 94 -1.64 12.98 -35.47
CA VAL A 94 -2.94 12.73 -34.87
C VAL A 94 -3.00 13.71 -33.72
N ALA A 95 -3.92 14.67 -33.83
CA ALA A 95 -4.22 15.60 -32.73
C ALA A 95 -4.47 14.76 -31.48
N VAL A 96 -3.49 14.70 -30.58
CA VAL A 96 -3.64 14.01 -29.31
C VAL A 96 -4.71 14.82 -28.57
N PRO A 97 -5.91 14.26 -28.31
CA PRO A 97 -6.92 14.98 -27.58
C PRO A 97 -6.32 15.41 -26.24
N ARG A 98 -6.66 16.63 -25.79
CA ARG A 98 -6.36 17.18 -24.47
C ARG A 98 -6.26 16.04 -23.46
N SER A 99 -5.08 15.87 -22.86
CA SER A 99 -4.78 14.81 -21.88
C SER A 99 -6.04 14.50 -21.06
N PRO A 100 -6.57 13.26 -21.12
CA PRO A 100 -7.79 12.95 -20.41
C PRO A 100 -7.55 13.25 -18.94
N ARG A 101 -8.57 13.84 -18.30
CA ARG A 101 -8.56 14.17 -16.87
C ARG A 101 -7.94 13.00 -16.10
N ARG A 102 -7.01 13.28 -15.18
CA ARG A 102 -6.43 12.29 -14.26
C ARG A 102 -7.57 11.58 -13.54
N GLY A 103 -8.01 10.48 -14.11
CA GLY A 103 -9.21 9.73 -13.77
C GLY A 103 -9.01 8.33 -14.29
N ARG A 104 -9.80 7.38 -13.77
CA ARG A 104 -9.68 5.98 -14.16
C ARG A 104 -9.91 5.85 -15.67
N GLN A 105 -9.02 5.12 -16.33
CA GLN A 105 -9.24 4.78 -17.74
C GLN A 105 -10.45 3.85 -17.83
N PRO A 106 -11.30 3.99 -18.87
CA PRO A 106 -12.42 3.08 -19.09
C PRO A 106 -11.91 1.66 -19.31
N LEU A 107 -12.71 0.66 -18.95
CA LEU A 107 -12.35 -0.73 -19.19
C LEU A 107 -12.34 -1.02 -20.71
N PRO A 108 -11.48 -1.93 -21.19
CA PRO A 108 -11.36 -2.22 -22.61
C PRO A 108 -12.67 -2.70 -23.26
N ASP A 109 -12.96 -2.21 -24.46
CA ASP A 109 -14.24 -2.48 -25.14
C ASP A 109 -14.44 -3.93 -25.61
N HIS A 110 -13.34 -4.68 -25.75
CA HIS A 110 -13.38 -6.08 -26.20
C HIS A 110 -13.80 -7.05 -25.10
N LEU A 111 -13.87 -6.60 -23.84
CA LEU A 111 -14.34 -7.44 -22.74
C LEU A 111 -15.87 -7.59 -22.80
N PRO A 112 -16.41 -8.80 -22.59
CA PRO A 112 -17.85 -9.02 -22.56
C PRO A 112 -18.48 -8.25 -21.39
N ARG A 113 -19.54 -7.47 -21.68
CA ARG A 113 -20.28 -6.68 -20.69
C ARG A 113 -21.59 -7.38 -20.32
N ILE A 114 -21.83 -7.55 -19.02
CA ILE A 114 -23.08 -8.06 -18.46
C ILE A 114 -23.84 -6.87 -17.87
N GLU A 115 -24.99 -6.54 -18.45
CA GLU A 115 -25.78 -5.36 -18.07
C GLU A 115 -26.76 -5.67 -16.94
N HIS A 116 -26.69 -4.87 -15.86
CA HIS A 116 -27.58 -4.94 -14.71
C HIS A 116 -28.31 -3.60 -14.54
N ARG A 117 -29.59 -3.57 -14.91
CA ARG A 117 -30.40 -2.36 -14.82
C ARG A 117 -31.20 -2.33 -13.51
N HIS A 118 -30.97 -1.31 -12.69
CA HIS A 118 -31.60 -1.14 -11.39
C HIS A 118 -32.68 -0.06 -11.47
N GLU A 119 -33.93 -0.46 -11.72
CA GLU A 119 -35.06 0.46 -11.79
C GLU A 119 -35.68 0.73 -10.40
N PRO A 120 -36.14 1.97 -10.13
CA PRO A 120 -36.86 2.27 -8.90
C PRO A 120 -38.21 1.53 -8.88
N GLN A 121 -38.65 1.14 -7.67
CA GLN A 121 -39.89 0.37 -7.48
C GLN A 121 -41.15 1.10 -7.96
N SER A 122 -41.13 2.43 -7.99
CA SER A 122 -42.22 3.24 -8.53
C SER A 122 -41.70 4.43 -9.32
N CYS A 123 -42.41 4.79 -10.39
CA CYS A 123 -42.16 6.01 -11.18
C CYS A 123 -42.96 7.21 -10.66
N THR A 124 -43.31 7.20 -9.37
CA THR A 124 -44.09 8.24 -8.69
C THR A 124 -43.29 8.82 -7.55
N CYS A 125 -43.36 10.14 -7.39
CA CYS A 125 -42.66 10.84 -6.32
C CYS A 125 -43.27 10.47 -4.96
N GLY A 126 -42.46 9.98 -4.03
CA GLY A 126 -42.92 9.64 -2.67
C GLY A 126 -43.38 10.84 -1.82
N GLN A 127 -43.07 12.07 -2.23
CA GLN A 127 -43.47 13.30 -1.51
C GLN A 127 -44.75 13.94 -2.05
N CYS A 128 -44.91 14.03 -3.38
CA CYS A 128 -46.05 14.74 -3.99
C CYS A 128 -46.95 13.87 -4.87
N GLY A 129 -46.61 12.59 -5.07
CA GLY A 129 -47.36 11.68 -5.96
C GLY A 129 -47.22 11.97 -7.46
N GLY A 130 -46.48 13.00 -7.85
CA GLY A 130 -46.27 13.37 -9.25
C GLY A 130 -45.46 12.33 -10.04
N LYS A 131 -45.59 12.35 -11.37
CA LYS A 131 -44.85 11.46 -12.26
C LYS A 131 -43.37 11.86 -12.30
N LEU A 132 -42.49 10.86 -12.15
CA LEU A 132 -41.04 11.04 -12.25
C LEU A 132 -40.60 11.04 -13.73
N SER A 133 -39.73 11.98 -14.11
CA SER A 133 -39.14 12.06 -15.45
C SER A 133 -37.69 11.60 -15.44
N HIS A 134 -37.31 10.74 -16.38
CA HIS A 134 -35.91 10.31 -16.54
C HIS A 134 -35.01 11.49 -16.91
N ILE A 135 -33.83 11.57 -16.29
CA ILE A 135 -32.84 12.62 -16.53
C ILE A 135 -31.60 12.06 -17.22
N ARG A 136 -30.98 11.06 -16.58
CA ARG A 136 -29.71 10.45 -16.98
C ARG A 136 -29.54 9.10 -16.32
N ASP A 137 -28.65 8.30 -16.85
CA ASP A 137 -28.22 7.05 -16.23
C ASP A 137 -26.87 7.24 -15.53
N ASP A 138 -26.77 6.74 -14.30
CA ASP A 138 -25.51 6.56 -13.61
C ASP A 138 -24.97 5.17 -13.92
N ILE A 139 -23.78 5.11 -14.53
CA ILE A 139 -23.21 3.87 -15.07
C ILE A 139 -21.93 3.58 -14.30
N THR A 140 -21.89 2.43 -13.63
CA THR A 140 -20.71 1.94 -12.92
C THR A 140 -20.28 0.62 -13.53
N GLU A 141 -19.02 0.54 -13.98
CA GLU A 141 -18.41 -0.68 -14.50
C GLU A 141 -17.52 -1.32 -13.44
N GLN A 142 -17.60 -2.64 -13.29
CA GLN A 142 -16.78 -3.46 -12.40
C GLN A 142 -16.20 -4.64 -13.19
N LEU A 143 -14.89 -4.84 -13.13
CA LEU A 143 -14.23 -5.99 -13.74
C LEU A 143 -14.34 -7.18 -12.78
N ASP A 144 -14.63 -8.35 -13.34
CA ASP A 144 -14.74 -9.60 -12.59
C ASP A 144 -14.14 -10.76 -13.40
N VAL A 145 -13.79 -11.84 -12.69
CA VAL A 145 -12.98 -12.94 -13.23
C VAL A 145 -13.63 -14.28 -12.93
N GLU A 146 -14.03 -14.95 -14.00
CA GLU A 146 -14.21 -16.41 -13.98
C GLU A 146 -12.88 -17.06 -14.37
N PRO A 147 -12.54 -18.25 -13.84
CA PRO A 147 -11.32 -18.95 -14.25
C PRO A 147 -11.20 -19.01 -15.79
N ALA A 148 -10.16 -18.36 -16.33
CA ALA A 148 -9.86 -18.16 -17.76
C ALA A 148 -10.69 -17.12 -18.55
N LYS A 149 -11.58 -16.34 -17.93
CA LYS A 149 -12.36 -15.28 -18.61
C LYS A 149 -12.51 -14.03 -17.76
N PHE A 150 -12.22 -12.89 -18.36
CA PHE A 150 -12.53 -11.57 -17.81
C PHE A 150 -13.85 -11.07 -18.38
N TYR A 151 -14.72 -10.53 -17.54
CA TYR A 151 -15.94 -9.87 -17.97
C TYR A 151 -16.22 -8.64 -17.12
N VAL A 152 -17.08 -7.77 -17.63
CA VAL A 152 -17.38 -6.49 -16.99
C VAL A 152 -18.85 -6.46 -16.59
N HIS A 153 -19.13 -6.31 -15.30
CA HIS A 153 -20.46 -5.98 -14.82
C HIS A 153 -20.73 -4.48 -15.02
N ARG A 154 -21.70 -4.17 -15.89
CA ARG A 154 -22.15 -2.82 -16.16
C ARG A 154 -23.46 -2.58 -15.42
N HIS A 155 -23.39 -1.89 -14.28
CA HIS A 155 -24.59 -1.50 -13.53
C HIS A 155 -25.11 -0.16 -14.02
N ILE A 156 -26.37 -0.13 -14.44
CA ILE A 156 -27.08 1.05 -14.96
C ILE A 156 -28.14 1.44 -13.94
N ARG A 157 -28.03 2.64 -13.38
CA ARG A 157 -28.97 3.21 -12.40
C ARG A 157 -29.61 4.48 -12.98
N PRO A 158 -30.83 4.40 -13.52
CA PRO A 158 -31.53 5.56 -14.03
C PRO A 158 -31.87 6.55 -12.91
N GLN A 159 -31.53 7.81 -13.10
CA GLN A 159 -31.87 8.92 -12.22
C GLN A 159 -33.12 9.60 -12.76
N TYR A 160 -34.14 9.72 -11.91
CA TYR A 160 -35.39 10.39 -12.23
C TYR A 160 -35.56 11.65 -11.39
N ALA A 161 -36.12 12.71 -11.97
CA ALA A 161 -36.49 13.92 -11.24
C ALA A 161 -38.00 14.05 -11.09
N CYS A 162 -38.40 14.59 -9.95
CA CYS A 162 -39.71 15.20 -9.76
C CYS A 162 -39.63 16.70 -10.10
N ARG A 163 -40.43 17.17 -11.06
CA ARG A 163 -40.44 18.60 -11.43
C ARG A 163 -41.10 19.49 -10.37
N THR A 164 -41.99 18.95 -9.56
CA THR A 164 -42.74 19.72 -8.55
C THR A 164 -41.95 19.87 -7.25
N CYS A 165 -41.17 18.87 -6.86
CA CYS A 165 -40.39 18.87 -5.62
C CYS A 165 -38.91 19.18 -5.84
N GLU A 166 -38.45 19.28 -7.09
CA GLU A 166 -37.04 19.45 -7.47
C GLU A 166 -36.11 18.37 -6.86
N THR A 167 -36.65 17.18 -6.58
CA THR A 167 -35.92 16.05 -6.00
C THR A 167 -35.52 15.03 -7.06
N VAL A 168 -34.37 14.41 -6.86
CA VAL A 168 -33.85 13.31 -7.69
C VAL A 168 -33.97 11.99 -6.94
N VAL A 169 -34.55 10.99 -7.61
CA VAL A 169 -34.76 9.63 -7.10
C VAL A 169 -33.97 8.66 -7.96
N ALA A 170 -33.19 7.81 -7.30
CA ALA A 170 -32.47 6.70 -7.91
C ALA A 170 -32.41 5.52 -6.93
N VAL A 171 -32.14 4.32 -7.42
CA VAL A 171 -31.89 3.15 -6.56
C VAL A 171 -30.59 3.37 -5.79
N ALA A 172 -30.61 3.12 -4.49
CA ALA A 172 -29.44 3.27 -3.64
C ALA A 172 -28.30 2.32 -4.06
N VAL A 173 -27.07 2.80 -3.99
CA VAL A 173 -25.87 1.99 -4.24
C VAL A 173 -25.54 1.21 -2.97
N PRO A 174 -25.33 -0.12 -3.05
CA PRO A 174 -24.91 -0.89 -1.88
C PRO A 174 -23.53 -0.41 -1.38
N PRO A 175 -23.26 -0.47 -0.06
CA PRO A 175 -21.97 -0.05 0.48
C PRO A 175 -20.85 -0.94 -0.04
N ALA A 176 -19.74 -0.32 -0.46
CA ALA A 176 -18.53 -1.01 -0.87
C ALA A 176 -17.63 -1.31 0.34
N ILE A 177 -16.77 -2.31 0.22
CA ILE A 177 -15.77 -2.66 1.26
C ILE A 177 -14.76 -1.51 1.46
N ILE A 178 -14.45 -0.79 0.38
CA ILE A 178 -13.56 0.38 0.37
C ILE A 178 -14.34 1.57 -0.15
N ASP A 179 -14.40 2.64 0.63
CA ASP A 179 -15.06 3.89 0.22
C ASP A 179 -14.39 4.49 -1.03
N GLY A 180 -15.18 4.70 -2.08
CA GLY A 180 -14.67 5.16 -3.39
C GLY A 180 -13.87 4.11 -4.17
N GLY A 181 -13.78 2.88 -3.66
CA GLY A 181 -13.17 1.75 -4.34
C GLY A 181 -14.15 1.07 -5.29
N LEU A 182 -13.96 1.26 -6.60
CA LEU A 182 -14.47 0.30 -7.58
C LEU A 182 -13.42 -0.80 -7.69
N ALA A 183 -13.74 -2.01 -7.23
CA ALA A 183 -12.88 -3.17 -7.40
C ALA A 183 -12.67 -3.41 -8.90
N ALA A 184 -11.42 -3.67 -9.27
CA ALA A 184 -11.02 -4.15 -10.59
C ALA A 184 -10.65 -5.62 -10.46
#